data_AF-A0A917Q328-F1
#
_entry.id   AF-A0A917Q328-F1
#
_cell.length_a   1.000
_cell.length_b   1.000
_cell.length_c   1.000
_cell.angle_alpha   90.00
_cell.angle_beta   90.00
_cell.angle_gamma   90.00
#
_symmetry.space_group_name_H-M   'P 1'
#
loop_
_entity.id
_entity.type
_entity.pdbx_description
1 polymer ?
#
loop_
_entity_poly.entity_id
_entity_poly.type
_entity_poly.pdbx_seq_one_letter_code
_entity_poly.pdbx_strand_id
1 'polypeptide(L)' 'MYKQGDIVLVPVPFSDLKEQKQRPVLIISRDSYNQVTEDIVVSAITSRLKNLDYSIKLESKDLTEGEL' A
#
# COMPACT_ATOMS: atom_id res chain seq x y z
N MET A 1 -6.79 -12.01 -6.70
CA MET A 1 -6.55 -10.78 -7.49
C MET A 1 -6.74 -9.61 -6.56
N TYR A 2 -5.85 -8.62 -6.62
CA TYR A 2 -5.84 -7.48 -5.71
C TYR A 2 -7.03 -6.56 -5.93
N LYS A 3 -7.75 -6.21 -4.85
CA LYS A 3 -8.91 -5.32 -4.91
C LYS A 3 -8.54 -3.93 -4.43
N GLN A 4 -9.30 -2.95 -4.91
CA GLN A 4 -9.23 -1.59 -4.40
C GLN A 4 -9.55 -1.57 -2.90
N GLY A 5 -8.70 -0.92 -2.11
CA GLY A 5 -8.82 -0.86 -0.65
C GLY A 5 -8.02 -1.93 0.09
N ASP A 6 -7.54 -2.98 -0.58
CA ASP A 6 -6.68 -3.97 0.05
C ASP A 6 -5.36 -3.32 0.50
N ILE A 7 -4.91 -3.70 1.70
CA ILE A 7 -3.55 -3.40 2.19
C ILE A 7 -2.70 -4.65 2.03
N VAL A 8 -1.62 -4.54 1.26
CA VAL A 8 -0.74 -5.67 0.94
C VAL A 8 0.72 -5.33 1.21
N LEU A 9 1.53 -6.36 1.44
CA LEU A 9 2.98 -6.22 1.54
C LEU A 9 3.62 -6.41 0.17
N VAL A 10 4.37 -5.41 -0.28
CA VAL A 10 5.17 -5.49 -1.50
C VAL A 10 6.66 -5.44 -1.18
N PRO A 11 7.50 -6.23 -1.88
CA PRO A 11 8.94 -6.14 -1.75
C PRO A 11 9.44 -4.87 -2.45
N VAL A 12 10.08 -3.98 -1.71
CA VAL A 12 10.71 -2.76 -2.26
C VAL A 12 12.22 -2.87 -2.08
N PRO A 13 13.01 -2.79 -3.16
CA PRO A 13 14.46 -2.83 -3.07
C PRO A 13 14.99 -1.55 -2.41
N PHE A 14 16.10 -1.70 -1.70
CA PHE A 14 16.89 -0.54 -1.29
C PHE A 14 17.61 0.08 -2.48
N SER A 15 18.14 1.29 -2.29
CA SER A 15 18.87 2.01 -3.34
C SER A 15 20.10 1.26 -3.87
N ASP A 16 20.65 0.31 -3.10
CA ASP A 16 21.77 -0.54 -3.52
C ASP A 16 21.34 -1.83 -4.23
N LEU A 17 20.03 -2.08 -4.36
CA LEU A 17 19.39 -3.22 -5.03
C LEU A 17 19.81 -4.61 -4.51
N LYS A 18 20.50 -4.70 -3.37
CA LYS A 18 20.99 -5.98 -2.82
C LYS A 18 20.00 -6.63 -1.87
N GLU A 19 19.32 -5.80 -1.09
CA GLU A 19 18.33 -6.22 -0.12
C GLU A 19 16.97 -5.62 -0.47
N GLN A 20 15.91 -6.28 -0.02
CA GLN A 20 14.53 -5.81 -0.19
C GLN A 20 13.84 -5.80 1.18
N LYS A 21 12.95 -4.84 1.38
CA LYS A 21 12.07 -4.82 2.54
C LYS A 21 10.61 -4.88 2.11
N GLN A 22 9.83 -5.64 2.86
CA GLN A 22 8.38 -5.61 2.73
C GLN A 22 7.87 -4.24 3.18
N ARG A 23 7.04 -3.61 2.36
CA ARG A 23 6.40 -2.32 2.63
C ARG A 23 4.90 -2.48 2.49
N PRO A 24 4.11 -2.08 3.50
CA PRO A 24 2.66 -2.03 3.35
C PRO A 24 2.29 -0.94 2.34
N VAL A 25 1.36 -1.28 1.45
CA VAL A 25 0.80 -0.36 0.47
C VAL A 25 -0.72 -0.54 0.40
N LEU A 26 -1.44 0.55 0.14
CA LEU A 26 -2.88 0.56 -0.13
C LEU A 26 -3.11 0.52 -1.64
N ILE A 27 -3.94 -0.40 -2.12
CA ILE A 27 -4.31 -0.46 -3.55
C ILE A 27 -5.39 0.57 -3.85
N ILE A 28 -5.10 1.50 -4.75
CA ILE A 28 -6.00 2.60 -5.12
C ILE A 28 -6.59 2.48 -6.53
N SER A 29 -6.02 1.64 -7.38
CA SER A 29 -6.59 1.31 -8.69
C SER A 29 -7.87 0.48 -8.56
N ARG A 30 -8.82 0.69 -9.48
CA ARG A 30 -10.12 0.00 -9.49
C ARG A 30 -9.96 -1.50 -9.77
N ASP A 31 -10.85 -2.32 -9.22
CA ASP A 31 -10.91 -3.76 -9.47
C ASP A 31 -10.96 -4.09 -10.97
N SER A 32 -11.74 -3.36 -11.76
CA SER A 32 -11.83 -3.55 -13.21
C SER A 32 -10.52 -3.27 -13.94
N TYR A 33 -9.63 -2.44 -13.39
CA TYR A 33 -8.30 -2.21 -13.92
C TYR A 33 -7.39 -3.36 -13.48
N ASN A 34 -7.34 -3.62 -12.17
CA ASN A 34 -6.53 -4.68 -11.56
C ASN A 34 -6.84 -6.07 -12.14
N GLN A 35 -8.03 -6.27 -12.73
CA GLN A 35 -8.45 -7.52 -13.36
C GLN A 35 -7.92 -7.78 -14.77
N VAL A 36 -7.53 -6.71 -15.48
CA VAL A 36 -7.21 -6.79 -16.91
C VAL A 36 -5.73 -6.51 -17.17
N THR A 37 -5.05 -5.88 -16.21
CA THR A 37 -3.61 -5.60 -16.25
C THR A 37 -2.87 -6.36 -15.15
N GLU A 38 -1.56 -6.57 -15.36
CA GLU A 38 -0.65 -7.07 -14.34
C GLU A 38 -0.15 -5.95 -13.40
N ASP A 39 -0.35 -4.69 -13.80
CA ASP A 39 0.01 -3.51 -13.02
C ASP A 39 -1.08 -3.12 -12.02
N ILE A 40 -0.68 -2.58 -10.87
CA ILE A 40 -1.56 -1.97 -9.88
C ILE A 40 -1.03 -0.59 -9.48
N VAL A 41 -1.94 0.32 -9.16
CA VAL A 41 -1.58 1.63 -8.60
C VAL A 41 -1.78 1.58 -7.10
N VAL A 42 -0.74 1.91 -6.36
CA VAL A 42 -0.71 1.81 -4.90
C VAL A 42 -0.22 3.09 -4.24
N SER A 43 -0.60 3.31 -2.99
CA SER A 43 -0.06 4.35 -2.12
C SER A 43 0.71 3.73 -0.96
N ALA A 44 1.90 4.25 -0.66
CA ALA A 44 2.74 3.72 0.41
C ALA A 44 2.19 4.05 1.81
N ILE A 45 2.27 3.09 2.73
CA ILE A 45 1.93 3.26 4.15
C ILE A 45 3.22 3.26 4.96
N THR A 46 3.31 4.14 5.97
CA THR A 46 4.47 4.18 6.87
C THR A 46 4.05 4.45 8.31
N SER A 47 4.68 3.76 9.26
CA SER A 47 4.55 4.03 10.70
C SER A 47 5.36 5.26 11.14
N ARG A 48 6.25 5.77 10.28
CA ARG A 48 7.00 7.02 10.54
C ARG A 48 6.14 8.22 10.17
N LEU A 49 5.33 8.65 11.12
CA LEU A 49 4.44 9.79 10.94
C LEU A 49 5.23 11.04 10.55
N LYS A 50 4.82 11.66 9.43
CA LYS A 50 5.29 12.96 8.97
C LYS A 50 4.07 13.84 8.73
N ASN A 51 4.18 15.11 9.06
CA ASN A 51 3.12 16.08 8.81
C ASN A 51 3.32 16.69 7.42
N LEU A 52 2.86 15.99 6.38
CA LEU A 52 2.85 16.48 5.00
C LEU A 52 1.41 16.80 4.61
N ASP A 53 1.20 17.80 3.75
CA ASP A 53 -0.13 18.27 3.35
C ASP A 53 -1.02 17.18 2.73
N TYR A 54 -0.41 16.15 2.14
CA TYR A 54 -1.08 15.01 1.51
C TYR A 54 -1.03 13.73 2.35
N SER A 55 -0.60 13.80 3.61
CA SER A 55 -0.63 12.65 4.51
C SER A 55 -2.03 12.42 5.07
N ILE A 56 -2.49 11.18 4.99
CA ILE A 56 -3.74 10.73 5.59
C ILE A 56 -3.39 9.82 6.77
N LYS A 57 -3.96 10.11 7.94
CA LYS A 57 -3.81 9.26 9.11
C LYS A 57 -4.66 8.01 8.93
N LEU A 58 -4.06 6.84 9.13
CA LEU A 58 -4.74 5.54 9.12
C LEU A 58 -4.79 5.00 10.55
N GLU A 59 -5.99 4.70 11.03
CA GLU A 59 -6.27 4.12 12.35
C GLU A 59 -6.99 2.78 12.19
N SER A 60 -6.97 1.92 13.22
CA SER A 60 -7.60 0.59 13.14
C SER A 60 -9.10 0.64 12.85
N LYS A 61 -9.78 1.75 13.19
CA LYS A 61 -11.21 1.96 12.88
C LYS A 61 -11.49 2.17 11.38
N ASP A 62 -10.46 2.53 10.61
CA ASP A 62 -10.56 2.74 9.17
C ASP A 62 -10.42 1.41 8.41
N LEU A 63 -10.13 0.31 9.11
CA LEU A 63 -10.07 -1.04 8.57
C LEU A 63 -11.43 -1.73 8.69
N THR A 64 -11.86 -2.38 7.61
CA THR A 64 -13.01 -3.29 7.63
C THR A 64 -12.64 -4.64 8.27
N GLU A 65 -11.40 -5.08 8.09
CA GLU A 65 -10.85 -6.35 8.59
C GLU A 65 -9.33 -6.23 8.80
N GLY A 66 -8.76 -7.09 9.65
CA GLY A 66 -7.33 -7.13 9.97
C GLY A 66 -6.89 -6.20 11.10
N GLU A 67 -5.56 -6.09 11.27
CA GLU A 67 -4.90 -5.29 12.32
C GLU A 67 -3.69 -4.53 11.74
N LEU A 68 -3.32 -3.39 12.35
CA LEU A 68 -2.20 -2.51 11.93
C LEU A 68 -0.89 -2.83 12.65
#